data_AF-A0A4Q3AML9-F1
#
_entry.id   AF-A0A4Q3AML9-F1
#
_cell.length_a   1.000
_cell.length_b   1.000
_cell.length_c   1.000
_cell.angle_alpha   90.00
_cell.angle_beta   90.00
_cell.angle_gamma   90.00
#
_symmetry.space_group_name_H-M   'P 1'
#
loop_
_entity.id
_entity.type
_entity.pdbx_description
1 polymer ?
#
loop_
_entity_poly.entity_id
_entity_poly.type
_entity_poly.pdbx_seq_one_letter_code
_entity_poly.pdbx_strand_id
1 'polypeptide(L)'
;MITEFGYDSTTQPQEKTGDFSKWIGVTDEQQAEWLVRSYLVFSSMPVERAYLYFFNDEDKASLHASSGLTRNFQPKPSFHAVSHLQQTLGDYRFTRIVKKEPAVQVQEYQHDAGGKLIWVVWTPTLEGTETEITLDGVSGKLVSATKTPLTEKAKEITLPTQPTLSSVKLTASGRPVYLVFEKAS
;
A
#
# COMPACT_ATOMS: atom_id res chain seq x y z
N MET A 1 -19.87 2.35 -4.74
CA MET A 1 -18.89 1.93 -5.77
C MET A 1 -18.02 3.13 -6.11
N ILE A 2 -16.71 2.93 -6.23
CA ILE A 2 -15.77 3.94 -6.76
C ILE A 2 -15.47 3.53 -8.20
N THR A 3 -15.96 4.31 -9.16
CA THR A 3 -15.85 3.98 -10.59
C THR A 3 -14.45 4.21 -11.14
N GLU A 4 -13.73 5.20 -10.61
CA GLU A 4 -12.35 5.52 -11.01
C GLU A 4 -11.59 6.12 -9.83
N PHE A 5 -10.34 5.71 -9.66
CA PHE A 5 -9.35 6.43 -8.86
C PHE A 5 -7.94 6.13 -9.41
N GLY A 6 -7.02 7.06 -9.25
CA GLY A 6 -5.67 6.92 -9.76
C GLY A 6 -4.82 8.14 -9.48
N TYR A 7 -3.53 8.02 -9.77
CA TYR A 7 -2.56 9.10 -9.65
C TYR A 7 -1.66 9.05 -10.88
N ASP A 8 -1.37 10.21 -11.46
CA ASP A 8 -0.52 10.29 -12.64
C ASP A 8 0.96 10.35 -12.25
N SER A 9 1.78 9.47 -12.83
CA SER A 9 3.24 9.49 -12.68
C SER A 9 3.93 9.34 -14.04
N THR A 10 4.64 10.40 -14.45
CA THR A 10 5.35 10.48 -15.73
C THR A 10 6.86 10.56 -15.51
N THR A 11 7.64 10.04 -16.46
CA THR A 11 9.09 10.30 -16.54
C THR A 11 9.43 11.46 -17.47
N GLN A 12 8.44 11.99 -18.19
CA GLN A 12 8.62 13.09 -19.13
C GLN A 12 8.68 14.45 -18.40
N PRO A 13 9.44 15.40 -18.92
CA PRO A 13 9.44 16.76 -18.40
C PRO A 13 8.07 17.42 -18.64
N GLN A 14 7.74 18.38 -17.78
CA GLN A 14 6.53 19.15 -17.96
C GLN A 14 6.56 19.96 -19.25
N GLU A 15 5.43 20.01 -19.96
CA GLU A 15 5.26 20.93 -21.08
C GLU A 15 5.49 22.37 -20.59
N LYS A 16 6.30 23.14 -21.31
CA LYS A 16 6.64 24.52 -20.90
C LYS A 16 5.53 25.54 -21.19
N THR A 17 4.58 25.17 -22.04
CA THR A 17 3.49 26.01 -22.53
C THR A 17 2.21 25.19 -22.62
N GLY A 18 1.05 25.86 -22.78
CA GLY A 18 -0.25 25.20 -22.90
C GLY A 18 -0.95 24.95 -21.56
N ASP A 19 -2.13 24.34 -21.64
CA ASP A 19 -3.07 24.18 -20.52
C ASP A 19 -2.50 23.36 -19.36
N PHE A 20 -1.58 22.44 -19.66
CA PHE A 20 -0.93 21.60 -18.65
C PHE A 20 0.42 22.15 -18.18
N SER A 21 0.86 23.34 -18.59
CA SER A 21 2.22 23.83 -18.22
C SER A 21 2.50 23.96 -16.70
N LYS A 22 1.45 23.99 -15.88
CA LYS A 22 1.53 24.03 -14.40
C LYS A 22 1.08 22.74 -13.73
N TRP A 23 0.76 21.70 -14.50
CA TRP A 23 0.39 20.40 -13.95
C TRP A 23 1.61 19.77 -13.27
N ILE A 24 1.35 19.11 -12.15
CA ILE A 24 2.37 18.43 -11.34
C ILE A 24 1.84 17.03 -11.06
N GLY A 25 2.52 16.03 -11.60
CA GLY A 25 2.30 14.62 -11.28
C GLY A 25 3.03 14.18 -10.01
N VAL A 26 2.97 12.88 -9.73
CA VAL A 26 3.68 12.26 -8.61
C VAL A 26 4.84 11.40 -9.12
N THR A 27 5.76 11.03 -8.23
CA THR A 27 6.79 10.04 -8.58
C THR A 27 6.18 8.64 -8.75
N ASP A 28 6.88 7.75 -9.46
CA ASP A 28 6.44 6.35 -9.60
C ASP A 28 6.34 5.63 -8.23
N GLU A 29 7.19 5.99 -7.27
CA GLU A 29 7.12 5.47 -5.90
C GLU A 29 5.88 5.99 -5.17
N GLN A 30 5.59 7.29 -5.23
CA GLN A 30 4.37 7.87 -4.66
C GLN A 30 3.12 7.24 -5.28
N GLN A 31 3.08 7.07 -6.60
CA GLN A 31 1.96 6.41 -7.28
C GLN A 31 1.72 5.01 -6.69
N ALA A 32 2.78 4.21 -6.57
CA ALA A 32 2.71 2.85 -6.04
C ALA A 32 2.20 2.82 -4.59
N GLU A 33 2.75 3.68 -3.73
CA GLU A 33 2.35 3.76 -2.33
C GLU A 33 0.91 4.24 -2.17
N TRP A 34 0.53 5.29 -2.87
CA TRP A 34 -0.79 5.91 -2.73
C TRP A 34 -1.89 5.00 -3.25
N LEU A 35 -1.68 4.29 -4.37
CA LEU A 35 -2.65 3.32 -4.86
C LEU A 35 -2.93 2.20 -3.85
N VAL A 36 -1.88 1.65 -3.22
CA VAL A 36 -2.05 0.64 -2.17
C VAL A 36 -2.77 1.23 -0.96
N ARG A 37 -2.37 2.43 -0.50
CA ARG A 37 -3.04 3.11 0.62
C ARG A 37 -4.52 3.41 0.31
N SER A 38 -4.85 3.81 -0.92
CA SER A 38 -6.23 4.04 -1.35
C SER A 38 -7.07 2.78 -1.19
N TYR A 39 -6.59 1.63 -1.69
CA TYR A 39 -7.30 0.36 -1.51
C TYR A 39 -7.46 -0.03 -0.03
N LEU A 40 -6.44 0.16 0.81
CA LEU A 40 -6.52 -0.08 2.25
C LEU A 40 -7.51 0.87 2.95
N VAL A 41 -7.63 2.11 2.48
CA VAL A 41 -8.64 3.04 2.98
C VAL A 41 -10.04 2.59 2.54
N PHE A 42 -10.21 2.23 1.26
CA PHE A 42 -11.50 1.79 0.73
C PHE A 42 -11.99 0.48 1.36
N SER A 43 -11.10 -0.44 1.71
CA SER A 43 -11.46 -1.69 2.40
C SER A 43 -12.09 -1.45 3.78
N SER A 44 -11.79 -0.32 4.42
CA SER A 44 -12.36 0.09 5.71
C SER A 44 -13.67 0.87 5.61
N MET A 45 -14.17 1.07 4.38
CA MET A 45 -15.39 1.82 4.08
C MET A 45 -16.48 0.90 3.53
N PRO A 46 -17.76 1.31 3.53
CA PRO A 46 -18.85 0.56 2.89
C PRO A 46 -18.79 0.70 1.35
N VAL A 47 -17.64 0.33 0.75
CA VAL A 47 -17.40 0.34 -0.69
C VAL A 47 -17.37 -1.11 -1.18
N GLU A 48 -18.31 -1.47 -2.06
CA GLU A 48 -18.35 -2.82 -2.63
C GLU A 48 -17.23 -3.08 -3.63
N ARG A 49 -16.89 -2.09 -4.45
CA ARG A 49 -15.87 -2.16 -5.50
C ARG A 49 -15.23 -0.80 -5.72
N ALA A 50 -13.93 -0.80 -5.97
CA ALA A 50 -13.15 0.34 -6.41
C ALA A 50 -12.32 -0.04 -7.64
N TYR A 51 -12.46 0.71 -8.73
CA TYR A 51 -11.74 0.44 -9.96
C TYR A 51 -10.64 1.47 -10.17
N LEU A 52 -9.43 0.96 -10.33
CA LEU A 52 -8.25 1.77 -10.63
C LEU A 52 -8.29 2.22 -12.09
N TYR A 53 -8.10 3.52 -12.30
CA TYR A 53 -7.81 4.11 -13.59
C TYR A 53 -6.27 4.22 -13.70
N PHE A 54 -5.59 3.50 -14.58
CA PHE A 54 -6.06 2.48 -15.54
C PHE A 54 -4.89 1.51 -15.85
N PHE A 55 -5.05 0.59 -16.81
CA PHE A 55 -4.03 -0.44 -17.02
C PHE A 55 -2.72 0.10 -17.61
N ASN A 56 -2.76 0.81 -18.74
CA ASN A 56 -1.56 1.17 -19.50
C ASN A 56 -1.58 2.62 -20.00
N ASP A 57 -0.49 3.36 -19.77
CA ASP A 57 -0.30 4.73 -20.27
C ASP A 57 0.82 4.88 -21.33
N GLU A 58 0.88 6.06 -21.96
CA GLU A 58 1.90 6.46 -22.96
C GLU A 58 2.96 7.40 -22.35
N ASP A 59 3.06 7.47 -21.03
CA ASP A 59 3.99 8.33 -20.27
C ASP A 59 3.83 9.84 -20.48
N LYS A 60 2.66 10.37 -20.87
CA LYS A 60 2.52 11.80 -21.15
C LYS A 60 2.37 12.64 -19.88
N ALA A 61 3.06 13.79 -19.84
CA ALA A 61 3.04 14.77 -18.75
C ALA A 61 1.78 15.67 -18.77
N SER A 62 0.61 15.05 -18.62
CA SER A 62 -0.68 15.73 -18.52
C SER A 62 -1.65 14.94 -17.66
N LEU A 63 -2.73 15.61 -17.23
CA LEU A 63 -3.80 14.98 -16.46
C LEU A 63 -4.35 13.73 -17.15
N HIS A 64 -4.45 12.63 -16.41
CA HIS A 64 -4.94 11.31 -16.84
C HIS A 64 -4.11 10.58 -17.90
N ALA A 65 -2.94 11.10 -18.27
CA ALA A 65 -2.15 10.56 -19.37
C ALA A 65 -0.94 9.72 -18.92
N SER A 66 -0.76 9.57 -17.59
CA SER A 66 0.31 8.77 -17.00
C SER A 66 -0.14 8.02 -15.73
N SER A 67 -1.44 7.70 -15.65
CA SER A 67 -2.08 6.99 -14.52
C SER A 67 -1.99 5.46 -14.59
N GLY A 68 -1.32 4.89 -15.59
CA GLY A 68 -1.26 3.45 -15.81
C GLY A 68 -0.59 2.70 -14.65
N LEU A 69 -0.95 1.42 -14.48
CA LEU A 69 -0.08 0.45 -13.78
C LEU A 69 1.12 0.08 -14.64
N THR A 70 0.97 0.11 -15.95
CA THR A 70 2.04 -0.06 -16.93
C THR A 70 2.26 1.23 -17.72
N ARG A 71 3.49 1.40 -18.19
CA ARG A 71 3.93 2.46 -19.09
C ARG A 71 4.41 1.81 -20.37
N ASN A 72 3.76 2.06 -21.49
CA ASN A 72 4.06 1.39 -22.77
C ASN A 72 4.12 -0.16 -22.63
N PHE A 73 3.16 -0.70 -21.90
CA PHE A 73 3.00 -2.11 -21.53
C PHE A 73 4.14 -2.70 -20.69
N GLN A 74 5.03 -1.86 -20.15
CA GLN A 74 6.04 -2.27 -19.19
C GLN A 74 5.57 -1.98 -17.76
N PRO A 75 5.75 -2.90 -16.79
CA PRO A 75 5.34 -2.69 -15.40
C PRO A 75 5.98 -1.44 -14.79
N LYS A 76 5.17 -0.59 -14.16
CA LYS A 76 5.64 0.47 -13.26
C LYS A 76 5.76 -0.10 -11.84
N PRO A 77 6.40 0.61 -10.89
CA PRO A 77 6.38 0.24 -9.48
C PRO A 77 4.97 -0.02 -8.91
N SER A 78 3.97 0.72 -9.38
CA SER A 78 2.57 0.55 -8.99
C SER A 78 1.98 -0.80 -9.41
N PHE A 79 2.36 -1.35 -10.56
CA PHE A 79 1.96 -2.70 -10.97
C PHE A 79 2.38 -3.75 -9.94
N HIS A 80 3.64 -3.70 -9.50
CA HIS A 80 4.17 -4.65 -8.52
C HIS A 80 3.53 -4.46 -7.14
N ALA A 81 3.35 -3.21 -6.71
CA ALA A 81 2.72 -2.88 -5.43
C ALA A 81 1.27 -3.37 -5.36
N VAL A 82 0.46 -3.11 -6.41
CA VAL A 82 -0.95 -3.53 -6.47
C VAL A 82 -1.07 -5.05 -6.66
N SER A 83 -0.19 -5.67 -7.45
CA SER A 83 -0.14 -7.14 -7.58
C SER A 83 0.13 -7.82 -6.24
N HIS A 84 1.10 -7.31 -5.47
CA HIS A 84 1.40 -7.81 -4.14
C HIS A 84 0.23 -7.63 -3.16
N LEU A 85 -0.44 -6.47 -3.18
CA LEU A 85 -1.63 -6.23 -2.38
C LEU A 85 -2.70 -7.31 -2.67
N GLN A 86 -3.02 -7.54 -3.95
CA GLN A 86 -4.00 -8.54 -4.36
C GLN A 86 -3.60 -9.95 -3.93
N GLN A 87 -2.32 -10.33 -4.10
CA GLN A 87 -1.81 -11.64 -3.69
C GLN A 87 -1.81 -11.83 -2.17
N THR A 88 -1.57 -10.76 -1.40
CA THR A 88 -1.46 -10.83 0.06
C THR A 88 -2.81 -10.76 0.75
N LEU A 89 -3.74 -9.94 0.25
CA LEU A 89 -5.02 -9.65 0.90
C LEU A 89 -6.26 -10.06 0.11
N GLY A 90 -6.15 -10.63 -1.10
CA GLY A 90 -7.31 -10.97 -1.95
C GLY A 90 -8.33 -11.87 -1.26
N ASP A 91 -7.85 -12.82 -0.45
CA ASP A 91 -8.68 -13.76 0.32
C ASP A 91 -8.90 -13.33 1.78
N TYR A 92 -8.47 -12.12 2.15
CA TYR A 92 -8.65 -11.55 3.47
C TYR A 92 -9.71 -10.45 3.46
N ARG A 93 -10.34 -10.23 4.62
CA ARG A 93 -11.34 -9.18 4.83
C ARG A 93 -10.90 -8.24 5.92
N PHE A 94 -11.09 -6.95 5.68
CA PHE A 94 -10.90 -5.92 6.69
C PHE A 94 -11.78 -6.24 7.91
N THR A 95 -11.17 -6.23 9.10
CA THR A 95 -11.84 -6.54 10.36
C THR A 95 -12.03 -5.27 11.19
N ARG A 96 -10.94 -4.52 11.42
CA ARG A 96 -10.97 -3.32 12.26
C ARG A 96 -9.74 -2.44 12.03
N ILE A 97 -9.85 -1.20 12.46
CA ILE A 97 -8.69 -0.32 12.68
C ILE A 97 -8.11 -0.69 14.05
N VAL A 98 -6.84 -1.12 14.07
CA VAL A 98 -6.10 -1.42 15.32
C VAL A 98 -5.57 -0.12 15.92
N LYS A 99 -5.05 0.76 15.07
CA LYS A 99 -4.47 2.05 15.49
C LYS A 99 -4.63 3.08 14.38
N LYS A 100 -4.97 4.32 14.73
CA LYS A 100 -5.09 5.45 13.79
C LYS A 100 -4.62 6.74 14.46
N GLU A 101 -3.41 7.16 14.11
CA GLU A 101 -2.74 8.36 14.59
C GLU A 101 -2.07 9.06 13.40
N PRO A 102 -1.68 10.35 13.52
CA PRO A 102 -0.98 11.04 12.44
C PRO A 102 0.30 10.31 11.97
N ALA A 103 1.02 9.68 12.90
CA ALA A 103 2.27 8.99 12.61
C ALA A 103 2.09 7.53 12.16
N VAL A 104 0.92 6.91 12.36
CA VAL A 104 0.72 5.49 12.03
C VAL A 104 -0.75 5.15 11.84
N GLN A 105 -1.00 4.34 10.82
CA GLN A 105 -2.26 3.64 10.63
C GLN A 105 -2.01 2.14 10.59
N VAL A 106 -2.83 1.40 11.35
CA VAL A 106 -2.80 -0.06 11.42
C VAL A 106 -4.19 -0.60 11.22
N GLN A 107 -4.33 -1.47 10.23
CA GLN A 107 -5.57 -2.18 9.93
C GLN A 107 -5.36 -3.69 10.05
N GLU A 108 -6.39 -4.36 10.55
CA GLU A 108 -6.41 -5.80 10.72
C GLU A 108 -7.27 -6.47 9.64
N TYR A 109 -6.75 -7.56 9.11
CA TYR A 109 -7.36 -8.37 8.07
C TYR A 109 -7.35 -9.84 8.49
N GLN A 110 -8.47 -10.54 8.28
CA GLN A 110 -8.61 -11.96 8.59
C GLN A 110 -8.98 -12.75 7.36
N HIS A 111 -8.44 -13.95 7.25
CA HIS A 111 -8.83 -14.90 6.21
C HIS A 111 -10.16 -15.56 6.58
N ASP A 112 -11.06 -15.74 5.62
CA ASP A 112 -12.39 -16.30 5.87
C ASP A 112 -12.32 -17.75 6.41
N ALA A 113 -11.32 -18.53 6.00
CA ALA A 113 -11.07 -19.88 6.52
C ALA A 113 -10.39 -19.91 7.92
N GLY A 114 -10.05 -18.76 8.50
CA GLY A 114 -9.39 -18.65 9.80
C GLY A 114 -7.89 -18.94 9.80
N GLY A 115 -7.31 -19.05 11.01
CA GLY A 115 -5.91 -19.47 11.24
C GLY A 115 -4.83 -18.40 11.10
N LYS A 116 -5.01 -17.41 10.20
CA LYS A 116 -4.03 -16.33 9.99
C LYS A 116 -4.67 -14.94 10.07
N LEU A 117 -3.91 -14.02 10.66
CA LEU A 117 -4.24 -12.62 10.83
C LEU A 117 -3.16 -11.78 10.14
N ILE A 118 -3.55 -10.73 9.42
CA ILE A 118 -2.60 -9.78 8.84
C ILE A 118 -2.85 -8.40 9.43
N TRP A 119 -1.81 -7.77 9.95
CA TRP A 119 -1.82 -6.34 10.20
C TRP A 119 -1.09 -5.62 9.06
N VAL A 120 -1.73 -4.61 8.50
CA VAL A 120 -1.08 -3.71 7.53
C VAL A 120 -0.78 -2.39 8.22
N VAL A 121 0.49 -1.98 8.15
CA VAL A 121 1.05 -0.84 8.89
C VAL A 121 1.66 0.16 7.91
N TRP A 122 1.30 1.44 8.01
CA TRP A 122 1.91 2.51 7.24
C TRP A 122 1.80 3.87 7.94
N THR A 123 2.57 4.86 7.48
CA THR A 123 2.42 6.25 7.90
C THR A 123 1.53 7.00 6.89
N PRO A 124 0.45 7.69 7.32
CA PRO A 124 -0.44 8.38 6.39
C PRO A 124 0.15 9.65 5.76
N THR A 125 0.97 10.41 6.51
CA THR A 125 1.41 11.77 6.13
C THR A 125 2.93 11.97 6.09
N LEU A 126 3.71 10.92 6.35
CA LEU A 126 5.17 10.99 6.47
C LEU A 126 5.85 10.25 5.32
N GLU A 127 5.72 10.78 4.11
CA GLU A 127 6.37 10.23 2.92
C GLU A 127 7.88 10.30 3.04
N GLY A 128 8.56 9.23 2.63
CA GLY A 128 10.02 9.10 2.70
C GLY A 128 10.62 9.13 4.11
N THR A 129 9.81 9.27 5.16
CA THR A 129 10.27 9.30 6.55
C THR A 129 9.95 7.98 7.23
N GLU A 130 10.96 7.43 7.89
CA GLU A 130 10.83 6.22 8.70
C GLU A 130 10.64 6.59 10.17
N THR A 131 9.76 5.88 10.86
CA THR A 131 9.49 6.09 12.29
C THR A 131 9.42 4.74 12.98
N GLU A 132 10.20 4.60 14.04
CA GLU A 132 10.13 3.43 14.90
C GLU A 132 8.86 3.47 15.74
N ILE A 133 8.09 2.38 15.73
CA ILE A 133 6.85 2.26 16.48
C ILE A 133 6.79 0.92 17.20
N THR A 134 6.04 0.91 18.30
CA THR A 134 5.62 -0.30 19.01
C THR A 134 4.11 -0.42 18.89
N LEU A 135 3.66 -1.59 18.47
CA LEU A 135 2.26 -1.95 18.34
C LEU A 135 1.91 -2.99 19.40
N ASP A 136 0.96 -2.66 20.26
CA ASP A 136 0.46 -3.55 21.31
C ASP A 136 -0.87 -4.21 20.92
N GLY A 137 -1.27 -5.24 21.65
CA GLY A 137 -2.54 -5.94 21.43
C GLY A 137 -2.51 -6.97 20.30
N VAL A 138 -1.31 -7.43 19.94
CA VAL A 138 -1.13 -8.56 19.01
C VAL A 138 -1.62 -9.85 19.68
N SER A 139 -2.38 -10.67 18.95
CA SER A 139 -2.79 -12.00 19.41
C SER A 139 -2.20 -13.08 18.51
N GLY A 140 -0.93 -13.42 18.74
CA GLY A 140 -0.28 -14.48 17.99
C GLY A 140 1.23 -14.31 17.83
N LYS A 141 1.84 -15.32 17.22
CA LYS A 141 3.26 -15.29 16.86
C LYS A 141 3.42 -14.62 15.50
N LEU A 142 4.30 -13.64 15.40
CA LEU A 142 4.70 -13.07 14.11
C LEU A 142 5.49 -14.14 13.32
N VAL A 143 4.99 -14.51 12.14
CA VAL A 143 5.61 -15.56 11.32
C VAL A 143 6.16 -15.04 9.99
N SER A 144 5.69 -13.89 9.52
CA SER A 144 6.19 -13.26 8.30
C SER A 144 6.01 -11.75 8.34
N ALA A 145 6.92 -11.02 7.68
CA ALA A 145 6.79 -9.60 7.43
C ALA A 145 7.29 -9.26 6.03
N THR A 146 6.47 -8.56 5.25
CA THR A 146 6.83 -8.10 3.90
C THR A 146 6.56 -6.61 3.75
N LYS A 147 7.39 -5.92 2.98
CA LYS A 147 7.18 -4.51 2.62
C LYS A 147 6.73 -4.43 1.17
N THR A 148 5.65 -3.69 0.88
CA THR A 148 5.06 -3.52 -0.46
C THR A 148 6.13 -3.39 -1.55
N PRO A 149 6.29 -4.28 -2.54
CA PRO A 149 7.37 -4.18 -3.51
C PRO A 149 7.18 -3.02 -4.51
N LEU A 150 8.30 -2.50 -5.00
CA LEU A 150 8.36 -1.53 -6.12
C LEU A 150 8.94 -2.17 -7.41
N THR A 151 9.31 -3.44 -7.35
CA THR A 151 9.84 -4.25 -8.45
C THR A 151 9.26 -5.66 -8.36
N GLU A 152 9.53 -6.52 -9.34
CA GLU A 152 8.95 -7.87 -9.43
C GLU A 152 9.08 -8.72 -8.16
N LYS A 153 10.15 -8.54 -7.39
CA LYS A 153 10.41 -9.34 -6.19
C LYS A 153 9.91 -8.61 -4.94
N ALA A 154 8.92 -9.21 -4.28
CA ALA A 154 8.60 -8.90 -2.90
C ALA A 154 9.86 -9.04 -2.04
N LYS A 155 10.20 -7.96 -1.31
CA LYS A 155 11.33 -7.99 -0.40
C LYS A 155 10.80 -8.39 0.97
N GLU A 156 11.04 -9.64 1.36
CA GLU A 156 11.00 -10.01 2.76
C GLU A 156 11.91 -9.05 3.52
N ILE A 157 11.38 -8.49 4.59
CA ILE A 157 12.17 -7.64 5.48
C ILE A 157 12.61 -8.48 6.66
N THR A 158 13.71 -8.09 7.30
CA THR A 158 14.06 -8.63 8.62
C THR A 158 12.83 -8.56 9.50
N LEU A 159 12.44 -9.71 10.07
CA LEU A 159 11.25 -9.78 10.92
C LEU A 159 11.33 -8.69 12.00
N PRO A 160 10.28 -7.87 12.15
CA PRO A 160 10.12 -7.00 13.30
C PRO A 160 10.41 -7.74 14.60
N THR A 161 10.95 -7.00 15.57
CA THR A 161 11.15 -7.57 16.90
C THR A 161 9.77 -7.76 17.53
N GLN A 162 9.52 -8.90 18.17
CA GLN A 162 8.31 -9.14 18.96
C GLN A 162 8.74 -9.26 20.44
N PRO A 163 8.88 -8.12 21.18
CA PRO A 163 9.40 -8.14 22.55
C PRO A 163 8.57 -9.01 23.51
N THR A 164 7.26 -9.09 23.25
CA THR A 164 6.34 -9.99 23.95
C THR A 164 5.37 -10.60 22.94
N LEU A 165 4.67 -11.68 23.29
CA LEU A 165 3.61 -12.23 22.43
C LEU A 165 2.49 -11.23 22.11
N SER A 166 2.40 -10.13 22.87
CA SER A 166 1.38 -9.09 22.71
C SER A 166 1.89 -7.79 22.08
N SER A 167 3.17 -7.69 21.72
CA SER A 167 3.78 -6.44 21.27
C SER A 167 4.77 -6.67 20.12
N VAL A 168 4.72 -5.85 19.08
CA VAL A 168 5.64 -5.87 17.94
C VAL A 168 6.25 -4.50 17.72
N LYS A 169 7.57 -4.46 17.57
CA LYS A 169 8.36 -3.27 17.31
C LYS A 169 8.89 -3.29 15.88
N LEU A 170 8.57 -2.26 15.10
CA LEU A 170 8.94 -2.13 13.69
C LEU A 170 9.20 -0.69 13.27
N THR A 171 9.83 -0.53 12.11
CA THR A 171 9.93 0.75 11.42
C THR A 171 8.76 0.92 10.44
N ALA A 172 7.91 1.91 10.68
CA ALA A 172 6.84 2.31 9.77
C ALA A 172 7.33 3.40 8.80
N SER A 173 6.77 3.39 7.59
CA SER A 173 7.00 4.41 6.56
C SER A 173 5.73 4.58 5.73
N GLY A 174 5.75 5.49 4.76
CA GLY A 174 4.66 5.61 3.81
C GLY A 174 4.40 4.29 3.04
N ARG A 175 5.42 3.50 2.77
CA ARG A 175 5.32 2.21 2.11
C ARG A 175 4.74 1.15 3.06
N PRO A 176 3.56 0.56 2.78
CA PRO A 176 2.92 -0.36 3.71
C PRO A 176 3.72 -1.64 3.97
N VAL A 177 3.70 -2.08 5.23
CA VAL A 177 4.27 -3.33 5.73
C VAL A 177 3.13 -4.27 6.15
N TYR A 178 3.23 -5.53 5.77
CA TYR A 178 2.25 -6.58 6.08
C TYR A 178 2.88 -7.52 7.11
N LEU A 179 2.26 -7.63 8.28
CA LEU A 179 2.68 -8.48 9.39
C LEU A 179 1.72 -9.66 9.50
N VAL A 180 2.22 -10.88 9.29
CA VAL A 180 1.40 -12.10 9.35
C VAL A 180 1.57 -12.75 10.71
N PHE A 181 0.46 -12.96 11.40
CA PHE A 181 0.40 -13.62 12.69
C PHE A 181 -0.35 -14.96 12.60
N GLU A 182 0.18 -15.96 13.28
CA GLU A 182 -0.52 -17.21 13.57
C GLU A 182 -1.06 -17.16 15.00
N LYS A 183 -2.34 -17.53 15.15
CA LYS A 183 -2.98 -17.57 16.48
C LYS A 183 -2.21 -18.54 17.38
N ALA A 184 -2.03 -18.15 18.64
CA ALA A 184 -1.55 -19.08 19.66
C ALA A 184 -2.59 -20.20 19.84
N SER A 185 -2.14 -21.45 19.73
CA SER A 185 -2.93 -22.65 20.01
C SER A 185 -3.40 -22.71 21.45
#